data_AF-L1IVP6-F1
#
_entry.id   AF-L1IVP6-F1
#
_cell.length_a   1.000
_cell.length_b   1.000
_cell.length_c   1.000
_cell.angle_alpha   90.00
_cell.angle_beta   90.00
_cell.angle_gamma   90.00
#
_symmetry.space_group_name_H-M   'P 1'
#
loop_
_entity.id
_entity.type
_entity.pdbx_description
1 polymer ?
#
loop_
_entity_poly.entity_id
_entity_poly.type
_entity_poly.pdbx_seq_one_letter_code
_entity_poly.pdbx_strand_id
1 'polypeptide(L)'
;MALGTSGYEGKQLRSQCKQCGGSSICEHGRVRSGCKDCGGSSICEHGRQRSGCKGCGGGSICEHGRVRSGCKDCGGGSICKHGRQRSGCKGCGGSSICEHGRRRSVCKDCGGSSICEHGRRRSRCKECGGSSICEHGRVRSVCKGCGGSSICEHGRQRSVCKDCGGSSICEHGRVRSGCKGCGGSSICEHGRRRSGCKGCGGSSICEHGRVRSRCKECGGSSICEHGRVRSRCKGCGGSSICEHGRVRSVCKECGGSSICEHGRVRSQCKQCGGSSICEHGRVRSVCQGCGGGSICEHGRRRSVCQGCGGGSICEHGRVRSGCKECGGGSICEHGRQRSVCKGCGGSSICEHGRRRSVCKKCGGSSICEHGRQRSVCKECGGGSSRMRRAGVVGTHRG
;
A
#
# COMPACT_ATOMS: atom_id res chain seq x y z
N MET A 1 -55.88 -19.87 13.44
CA MET A 1 -56.22 -18.70 12.61
C MET A 1 -55.98 -17.44 13.43
N ALA A 2 -55.40 -16.39 12.80
CA ALA A 2 -55.18 -15.00 13.26
C ALA A 2 -54.41 -14.80 14.60
N LEU A 3 -53.12 -14.43 14.64
CA LEU A 3 -52.48 -13.14 14.28
C LEU A 3 -53.15 -11.91 14.91
N GLY A 4 -52.66 -11.52 16.09
CA GLY A 4 -52.85 -10.18 16.67
C GLY A 4 -51.53 -9.41 16.68
N THR A 5 -51.29 -8.60 15.65
CA THR A 5 -50.18 -7.64 15.59
C THR A 5 -50.71 -6.24 15.87
N SER A 6 -50.57 -5.75 17.10
CA SER A 6 -50.75 -4.32 17.40
C SER A 6 -49.45 -3.59 17.15
N GLY A 7 -49.41 -2.88 16.02
CA GLY A 7 -48.30 -2.05 15.58
C GLY A 7 -48.10 -0.83 16.48
N TYR A 8 -46.86 -0.62 16.89
CA TYR A 8 -46.38 0.66 17.39
C TYR A 8 -46.20 1.60 16.18
N GLU A 9 -47.29 2.21 15.71
CA GLU A 9 -47.21 3.28 14.71
C GLU A 9 -46.78 4.60 15.35
N GLY A 10 -45.82 5.23 14.69
CA GLY A 10 -45.07 6.37 15.18
C GLY A 10 -45.92 7.61 15.40
N LYS A 11 -45.76 8.21 16.59
CA LYS A 11 -46.17 9.59 16.86
C LYS A 11 -45.32 10.55 16.01
N GLN A 12 -45.72 10.81 14.77
CA GLN A 12 -45.23 11.97 14.01
C GLN A 12 -45.74 13.24 14.69
N LEU A 13 -44.82 14.13 15.08
CA LEU A 13 -45.14 15.44 15.65
C LEU A 13 -46.04 16.22 14.67
N ARG A 14 -47.28 16.53 15.10
CA ARG A 14 -48.31 17.26 14.32
C ARG A 14 -47.81 18.53 13.63
N SER A 15 -46.74 19.15 14.13
CA SER A 15 -46.12 20.35 13.56
C SER A 15 -45.48 20.14 12.18
N GLN A 16 -45.24 18.90 11.74
CA GLN A 16 -44.56 18.56 10.47
C GLN A 16 -45.46 17.83 9.46
N CYS A 17 -46.76 17.69 9.73
CA CYS A 17 -47.70 16.97 8.88
C CYS A 17 -48.38 17.91 7.87
N LYS A 18 -48.20 17.65 6.57
CA LYS A 18 -48.80 18.44 5.45
C LYS A 18 -50.33 18.36 5.43
N GLN A 19 -50.90 17.23 5.81
CA GLN A 19 -52.36 16.99 5.84
C GLN A 19 -53.04 17.58 7.09
N CYS A 20 -52.26 17.87 8.14
CA CYS A 20 -52.77 18.30 9.44
C CYS A 20 -52.74 19.84 9.63
N GLY A 21 -52.41 20.61 8.59
CA GLY A 21 -52.32 22.07 8.67
C GLY A 21 -51.16 22.61 9.55
N GLY A 22 -50.10 21.83 9.76
CA GLY A 22 -48.96 22.26 10.60
C GLY A 22 -48.27 23.51 10.03
N SER A 23 -48.19 24.58 10.83
CA SER A 23 -47.72 25.93 10.46
C SER A 23 -46.28 26.03 9.93
N SER A 24 -45.54 24.92 9.84
CA SER A 24 -44.12 24.89 9.51
C SER A 24 -43.83 24.51 8.05
N ILE A 25 -44.78 23.94 7.29
CA ILE A 25 -44.60 23.52 5.89
C ILE A 25 -45.49 24.38 4.97
N CYS A 26 -44.97 24.81 3.82
CA CYS A 26 -45.73 25.56 2.81
C CYS A 26 -46.43 24.64 1.82
N GLU A 27 -47.30 25.21 0.98
CA GLU A 27 -47.96 24.50 -0.13
C GLU A 27 -46.98 23.79 -1.07
N HIS A 28 -45.79 24.36 -1.26
CA HIS A 28 -44.67 23.77 -2.02
C HIS A 28 -43.97 22.60 -1.31
N GLY A 29 -44.50 22.09 -0.19
CA GLY A 29 -43.98 20.92 0.53
C GLY A 29 -42.63 21.13 1.22
N ARG A 30 -42.16 22.38 1.32
CA ARG A 30 -40.90 22.77 1.98
C ARG A 30 -41.20 23.42 3.33
N VAL A 31 -40.22 23.42 4.24
CA VAL A 31 -40.34 24.21 5.48
C VAL A 31 -40.51 25.69 5.12
N ARG A 32 -41.55 26.37 5.64
CA ARG A 32 -41.93 27.75 5.28
C ARG A 32 -40.77 28.72 5.37
N SER A 33 -39.98 28.65 6.44
CA SER A 33 -38.80 29.49 6.63
C SER A 33 -37.75 29.30 5.54
N GLY A 34 -37.69 28.12 4.90
CA GLY A 34 -36.77 27.76 3.82
C GLY A 34 -37.40 27.68 2.42
N CYS A 35 -38.62 28.18 2.22
CA CYS A 35 -39.23 28.20 0.90
C CYS A 35 -38.99 29.55 0.23
N LYS A 36 -38.18 29.57 -0.85
CA LYS A 36 -37.93 30.79 -1.64
C LYS A 36 -39.22 31.37 -2.21
N ASP A 37 -40.09 30.52 -2.74
CA ASP A 37 -41.32 30.92 -3.44
C ASP A 37 -42.40 31.45 -2.48
N CYS A 38 -42.30 31.13 -1.19
CA CYS A 38 -43.12 31.71 -0.13
C CYS A 38 -42.43 32.86 0.63
N GLY A 39 -41.29 33.38 0.13
CA GLY A 39 -40.57 34.47 0.78
C GLY A 39 -39.92 34.12 2.13
N GLY A 40 -39.61 32.84 2.36
CA GLY A 40 -39.06 32.34 3.61
C GLY A 40 -37.85 33.14 4.14
N SER A 41 -37.83 33.39 5.45
CA SER A 41 -36.83 34.23 6.12
C SER A 41 -35.40 33.67 6.08
N SER A 42 -35.23 32.37 5.84
CA SER A 42 -33.91 31.73 5.86
C SER A 42 -33.19 31.71 4.52
N ILE A 43 -33.88 31.87 3.38
CA ILE A 43 -33.29 31.83 2.03
C ILE A 43 -33.47 33.19 1.34
N CYS A 44 -32.42 33.71 0.71
CA CYS A 44 -32.51 34.95 -0.07
C CYS A 44 -33.01 34.71 -1.50
N GLU A 45 -33.30 35.78 -2.21
CA GLU A 45 -33.63 35.77 -3.65
C GLU A 45 -32.59 35.04 -4.52
N HIS A 46 -31.31 35.04 -4.09
CA HIS A 46 -30.22 34.29 -4.73
C HIS A 46 -30.25 32.77 -4.47
N GLY A 47 -31.27 32.25 -3.76
CA GLY A 47 -31.43 30.82 -3.47
C GLY A 47 -30.43 30.26 -2.45
N ARG A 48 -29.71 31.12 -1.73
CA ARG A 48 -28.74 30.75 -0.67
C ARG A 48 -29.33 31.06 0.70
N GLN A 49 -28.80 30.45 1.77
CA GLN A 49 -29.16 30.88 3.13
C GLN A 49 -28.79 32.37 3.31
N ARG A 50 -29.72 33.19 3.81
CA ARG A 50 -29.53 34.65 3.96
C ARG A 50 -28.28 34.98 4.77
N SER A 51 -28.06 34.24 5.86
CA SER A 51 -26.87 34.36 6.71
C SER A 51 -25.57 34.17 5.93
N GLY A 52 -25.55 33.33 4.89
CA GLY A 52 -24.41 32.98 4.04
C GLY A 52 -24.35 33.70 2.68
N CYS A 53 -25.26 34.65 2.42
CA CYS A 53 -25.30 35.33 1.13
C CYS A 53 -24.55 36.67 1.18
N LYS A 54 -23.42 36.77 0.47
CA LYS A 54 -22.66 38.02 0.35
C LYS A 54 -23.48 39.16 -0.28
N GLY A 55 -24.26 38.87 -1.33
CA GLY A 55 -25.10 39.85 -2.02
C GLY A 55 -26.25 40.42 -1.17
N CYS A 56 -26.63 39.72 -0.09
CA CYS A 56 -27.66 40.17 0.85
C CYS A 56 -27.09 40.66 2.18
N GLY A 57 -25.77 40.92 2.26
CA GLY A 57 -25.13 41.36 3.50
C GLY A 57 -25.09 40.31 4.63
N GLY A 58 -25.22 39.02 4.28
CA GLY A 58 -25.27 37.92 5.25
C GLY A 58 -24.09 37.91 6.22
N GLY A 59 -24.38 37.96 7.52
CA GLY A 59 -23.39 38.14 8.59
C GLY A 59 -22.35 37.00 8.73
N SER A 60 -22.51 35.87 8.04
CA SER A 60 -21.55 34.75 8.13
C SER A 60 -20.43 34.81 7.08
N ILE A 61 -20.52 35.66 6.05
CA ILE A 61 -19.48 35.83 5.03
C ILE A 61 -18.86 37.24 5.14
N CYS A 62 -17.53 37.34 5.11
CA CYS A 62 -16.85 38.64 5.10
C CYS A 62 -16.77 39.21 3.68
N GLU A 63 -16.35 40.47 3.57
CA GLU A 63 -16.04 41.13 2.29
C GLU A 63 -15.06 40.32 1.42
N HIS A 64 -14.12 39.59 2.05
CA HIS A 64 -13.18 38.68 1.40
C HIS A 64 -13.80 37.36 0.88
N GLY A 65 -15.13 37.19 0.96
CA GLY A 65 -15.83 36.00 0.45
C GLY A 65 -15.59 34.71 1.27
N ARG A 66 -14.95 34.82 2.44
CA ARG A 66 -14.71 33.70 3.38
C ARG A 66 -15.73 33.73 4.51
N VAL A 67 -15.92 32.60 5.19
CA VAL A 67 -16.71 32.55 6.44
C VAL A 67 -16.04 33.48 7.46
N ARG A 68 -16.78 34.47 8.01
CA ARG A 68 -16.24 35.53 8.90
C ARG A 68 -15.46 34.94 10.07
N SER A 69 -15.98 33.89 10.70
CA SER A 69 -15.33 33.23 11.83
C SER A 69 -13.95 32.65 11.47
N GLY A 70 -13.72 32.27 10.20
CA GLY A 70 -12.45 31.74 9.68
C GLY A 70 -11.59 32.73 8.92
N CYS A 71 -12.03 33.98 8.77
CA CYS A 71 -11.29 34.99 8.03
C CYS A 71 -10.21 35.63 8.92
N LYS A 72 -8.95 35.34 8.62
CA LYS A 72 -7.80 35.94 9.31
C LYS A 72 -7.82 37.48 9.24
N ASP A 73 -8.11 38.00 8.05
CA ASP A 73 -8.05 39.44 7.75
C ASP A 73 -9.21 40.22 8.35
N CYS A 74 -10.29 39.54 8.76
CA CYS A 74 -11.40 40.14 9.52
C CYS A 74 -11.33 39.82 11.02
N GLY A 75 -10.20 39.30 11.52
CA GLY A 75 -10.06 38.95 12.94
C GLY A 75 -10.95 37.80 13.41
N GLY A 76 -11.42 36.94 12.49
CA GLY A 76 -12.31 35.82 12.79
C GLY A 76 -11.82 34.95 13.94
N GLY A 77 -12.70 34.68 14.93
CA GLY A 77 -12.32 34.04 16.20
C GLY A 77 -11.73 32.62 16.06
N SER A 78 -11.99 31.91 14.95
CA SER A 78 -11.57 30.52 14.79
C SER A 78 -10.12 30.35 14.32
N ILE A 79 -9.52 31.36 13.66
CA ILE A 79 -8.14 31.32 13.16
C ILE A 79 -7.30 32.36 13.91
N CYS A 80 -6.10 31.99 14.35
CA CYS A 80 -5.19 32.92 14.98
C CYS A 80 -4.29 33.64 13.98
N LYS A 81 -3.53 34.65 14.43
CA LYS A 81 -2.56 35.38 13.60
C LYS A 81 -1.51 34.48 12.91
N HIS A 82 -1.25 33.29 13.47
CA HIS A 82 -0.37 32.27 12.90
C HIS A 82 -1.01 31.41 11.79
N GLY A 83 -2.25 31.72 11.36
CA GLY A 83 -2.96 30.99 10.30
C GLY A 83 -3.42 29.58 10.70
N ARG A 84 -3.38 29.25 12.00
CA ARG A 84 -3.84 27.96 12.54
C ARG A 84 -5.18 28.14 13.26
N GLN A 85 -5.95 27.05 13.42
CA GLN A 85 -7.10 27.09 14.33
C GLN A 85 -6.67 27.53 15.72
N ARG A 86 -7.34 28.55 16.27
CA ARG A 86 -6.97 29.21 17.54
C ARG A 86 -6.95 28.22 18.69
N SER A 87 -7.92 27.30 18.73
CA SER A 87 -7.97 26.20 19.70
C SER A 87 -6.75 25.28 19.66
N GLY A 88 -6.12 25.11 18.49
CA GLY A 88 -4.97 24.23 18.26
C GLY A 88 -3.61 24.94 18.21
N CYS A 89 -3.57 26.25 18.47
CA CYS A 89 -2.35 27.04 18.34
C CYS A 89 -1.60 27.17 19.68
N LYS A 90 -0.41 26.56 19.79
CA LYS A 90 0.46 26.67 20.97
C LYS A 90 0.83 28.13 21.28
N GLY A 91 1.25 28.90 20.27
CA GLY A 91 1.62 30.32 20.42
C GLY A 91 0.45 31.26 20.74
N CYS A 92 -0.79 30.75 20.83
CA CYS A 92 -1.96 31.52 21.26
C CYS A 92 -2.62 30.92 22.51
N GLY A 93 -1.96 29.99 23.21
CA GLY A 93 -2.54 29.33 24.38
C GLY A 93 -3.78 28.49 24.07
N GLY A 94 -3.89 27.95 22.86
CA GLY A 94 -5.08 27.24 22.39
C GLY A 94 -5.55 26.16 23.36
N SER A 95 -6.86 26.18 23.68
CA SER A 95 -7.48 25.31 24.70
C SER A 95 -7.29 23.80 24.45
N SER A 96 -7.03 23.39 23.20
CA SER A 96 -6.83 21.98 22.87
C SER A 96 -5.39 21.50 23.02
N ILE A 97 -4.41 22.39 23.20
CA ILE A 97 -2.98 22.07 23.32
C ILE A 97 -2.52 22.38 24.75
N CYS A 98 -1.71 21.51 25.35
CA CYS A 98 -1.07 21.76 26.64
C CYS A 98 0.29 22.45 26.47
N GLU A 99 0.91 22.87 27.57
CA GLU A 99 2.26 23.43 27.60
C GLU A 99 3.32 22.53 26.94
N HIS A 100 3.15 21.21 27.07
CA HIS A 100 3.98 20.18 26.42
C HIS A 100 3.80 20.12 24.88
N GLY A 101 2.96 20.97 24.29
CA GLY A 101 2.72 21.00 22.84
C GLY A 101 1.91 19.81 22.29
N ARG A 102 1.39 18.95 23.18
CA ARG A 102 0.50 17.83 22.83
C ARG A 102 -0.96 18.25 22.97
N ARG A 103 -1.87 17.52 22.31
CA ARG A 103 -3.31 17.71 22.55
C ARG A 103 -3.63 17.38 24.02
N ARG A 104 -4.27 18.30 24.75
CA ARG A 104 -4.60 18.17 26.18
C ARG A 104 -5.30 16.86 26.50
N SER A 105 -6.26 16.45 25.67
CA SER A 105 -7.01 15.20 25.86
C SER A 105 -6.16 13.94 25.81
N VAL A 106 -4.98 13.96 25.17
CA VAL A 106 -4.08 12.80 25.04
C VAL A 106 -2.73 12.99 25.74
N CYS A 107 -2.54 14.09 26.46
CA CYS A 107 -1.30 14.35 27.17
C CYS A 107 -1.30 13.61 28.51
N LYS A 108 -0.40 12.64 28.67
CA LYS A 108 -0.24 11.91 29.93
C LYS A 108 0.09 12.86 31.09
N ASP A 109 1.07 13.74 30.87
CA ASP A 109 1.61 14.65 31.89
C ASP A 109 0.60 15.72 32.34
N CYS A 110 -0.48 15.93 31.58
CA CYS A 110 -1.57 16.85 31.95
C CYS A 110 -2.83 16.09 32.40
N GLY A 111 -2.75 14.78 32.67
CA GLY A 111 -3.91 13.97 33.08
C GLY A 111 -5.00 13.86 32.00
N GLY A 112 -4.62 13.93 30.72
CA GLY A 112 -5.53 14.04 29.59
C GLY A 112 -6.69 13.03 29.64
N SER A 113 -7.92 13.52 29.44
CA SER A 113 -9.16 12.76 29.63
C SER A 113 -9.27 11.47 28.78
N SER A 114 -8.44 11.31 27.76
CA SER A 114 -8.41 10.13 26.91
C SER A 114 -7.34 9.11 27.31
N ILE A 115 -6.45 9.40 28.27
CA ILE A 115 -5.33 8.52 28.70
C ILE A 115 -5.56 8.09 30.15
N CYS A 116 -5.44 6.79 30.44
CA CYS A 116 -5.49 6.27 31.80
C CYS A 116 -4.12 6.40 32.49
N GLU A 117 -4.09 6.13 33.79
CA GLU A 117 -2.87 6.04 34.60
C GLU A 117 -1.82 5.08 33.99
N HIS A 118 -2.27 4.00 33.34
CA HIS A 118 -1.43 3.05 32.61
C HIS A 118 -0.80 3.60 31.32
N GLY A 119 -0.96 4.89 31.02
CA GLY A 119 -0.42 5.54 29.82
C GLY A 119 -1.06 5.09 28.50
N ARG A 120 -2.13 4.30 28.56
CA ARG A 120 -2.89 3.81 27.40
C ARG A 120 -4.11 4.70 27.16
N ARG A 121 -4.65 4.70 25.93
CA ARG A 121 -5.93 5.35 25.67
C ARG A 121 -7.02 4.65 26.50
N ARG A 122 -7.80 5.37 27.31
CA ARG A 122 -8.81 4.80 28.24
C ARG A 122 -9.74 3.82 27.55
N SER A 123 -10.24 4.17 26.36
CA SER A 123 -11.10 3.28 25.56
C SER A 123 -10.42 1.98 25.12
N ARG A 124 -9.09 1.91 25.09
CA ARG A 124 -8.29 0.74 24.70
C ARG A 124 -7.54 0.09 25.86
N CYS A 125 -7.73 0.55 27.10
CA CYS A 125 -7.05 -0.02 28.25
C CYS A 125 -7.89 -1.15 28.84
N LYS A 126 -7.31 -2.36 28.92
CA LYS A 126 -7.98 -3.53 29.51
C LYS A 126 -8.20 -3.34 31.01
N GLU A 127 -7.18 -2.88 31.73
CA GLU A 127 -7.21 -2.64 33.19
C GLU A 127 -8.26 -1.60 33.60
N CYS A 128 -8.53 -0.62 32.75
CA CYS A 128 -9.56 0.40 33.01
C CYS A 128 -10.95 0.03 32.43
N GLY A 129 -11.17 -1.21 32.00
CA GLY A 129 -12.46 -1.63 31.43
C GLY A 129 -12.82 -0.92 30.12
N GLY A 130 -11.81 -0.52 29.33
CA GLY A 130 -11.97 0.31 28.14
C GLY A 130 -13.07 -0.18 27.18
N SER A 131 -13.95 0.73 26.76
CA SER A 131 -15.12 0.43 25.92
C SER A 131 -14.79 -0.25 24.59
N SER A 132 -13.55 -0.18 24.11
CA SER A 132 -13.11 -0.83 22.87
C SER A 132 -12.47 -2.21 23.07
N ILE A 133 -12.25 -2.71 24.29
CA ILE A 133 -11.61 -4.01 24.57
C ILE A 133 -12.60 -4.95 25.24
N CYS A 134 -12.76 -6.18 24.74
CA CYS A 134 -13.60 -7.19 25.39
C CYS A 134 -12.88 -7.89 26.55
N GLU A 135 -13.61 -8.71 27.29
CA GLU A 135 -13.07 -9.59 28.35
C GLU A 135 -11.88 -10.44 27.87
N HIS A 136 -11.89 -10.88 26.60
CA HIS A 136 -10.80 -11.63 25.97
C HIS A 136 -9.53 -10.78 25.69
N GLY A 137 -9.50 -9.49 26.07
CA GLY A 137 -8.37 -8.59 25.84
C GLY A 137 -8.17 -8.17 24.37
N ARG A 138 -9.12 -8.50 23.49
CA ARG A 138 -9.09 -8.12 22.07
C ARG A 138 -9.95 -6.89 21.82
N VAL A 139 -9.72 -6.18 20.73
CA VAL A 139 -10.60 -5.07 20.33
C VAL A 139 -12.01 -5.63 20.05
N ARG A 140 -13.03 -5.12 20.76
CA ARG A 140 -14.43 -5.61 20.72
C ARG A 140 -14.94 -5.77 19.29
N SER A 141 -14.68 -4.79 18.43
CA SER A 141 -15.17 -4.79 17.04
C SER A 141 -14.60 -5.93 16.19
N VAL A 142 -13.43 -6.49 16.54
CA VAL A 142 -12.79 -7.61 15.81
C VAL A 142 -12.82 -8.93 16.57
N CYS A 143 -13.40 -8.97 17.77
CA CYS A 143 -13.42 -10.18 18.57
C CYS A 143 -14.56 -11.09 18.13
N LYS A 144 -14.23 -12.24 17.53
CA LYS A 144 -15.20 -13.27 17.12
C LYS A 144 -16.04 -13.77 18.32
N GLY A 145 -15.38 -14.06 19.45
CA GLY A 145 -16.05 -14.58 20.66
C GLY A 145 -17.04 -13.61 21.31
N CYS A 146 -16.98 -12.32 21.00
CA CYS A 146 -17.93 -11.31 21.49
C CYS A 146 -18.89 -10.82 20.39
N GLY A 147 -18.97 -11.51 19.24
CA GLY A 147 -19.84 -11.10 18.14
C GLY A 147 -19.41 -9.78 17.47
N GLY A 148 -18.12 -9.42 17.52
CA GLY A 148 -17.61 -8.15 17.02
C GLY A 148 -18.11 -7.79 15.62
N SER A 149 -18.57 -6.55 15.45
CA SER A 149 -19.24 -6.08 14.23
C SER A 149 -18.39 -6.18 12.96
N SER A 150 -17.06 -6.28 13.08
CA SER A 150 -16.14 -6.31 11.94
C SER A 150 -15.87 -7.71 11.41
N ILE A 151 -16.08 -8.77 12.21
CA ILE A 151 -15.75 -10.16 11.87
C ILE A 151 -17.03 -11.00 11.86
N CYS A 152 -17.26 -11.80 10.82
CA CYS A 152 -18.40 -12.70 10.75
C CYS A 152 -18.16 -14.01 11.50
N GLU A 153 -19.19 -14.85 11.59
CA GLU A 153 -19.10 -16.20 12.16
C GLU A 153 -18.06 -17.09 11.48
N HIS A 154 -17.76 -16.85 10.20
CA HIS A 154 -16.71 -17.52 9.45
C HIS A 154 -15.28 -17.06 9.80
N GLY A 155 -15.13 -16.11 10.75
CA GLY A 155 -13.82 -15.58 11.15
C GLY A 155 -13.17 -14.63 10.13
N ARG A 156 -13.90 -14.26 9.07
CA ARG A 156 -13.46 -13.30 8.04
C ARG A 156 -14.01 -11.91 8.36
N GLN A 157 -13.38 -10.85 7.84
CA GLN A 157 -13.95 -9.50 7.97
C GLN A 157 -15.28 -9.43 7.20
N ARG A 158 -16.37 -8.97 7.85
CA ARG A 158 -17.74 -8.97 7.30
C ARG A 158 -17.82 -8.30 5.94
N SER A 159 -17.12 -7.18 5.75
CA SER A 159 -17.10 -6.46 4.47
C SER A 159 -16.53 -7.29 3.31
N VAL A 160 -15.66 -8.27 3.58
CA VAL A 160 -15.02 -9.11 2.55
C VAL A 160 -15.49 -10.57 2.57
N CYS A 161 -16.44 -10.91 3.44
CA CYS A 161 -16.95 -12.27 3.51
C CYS A 161 -18.03 -12.47 2.46
N LYS A 162 -17.76 -13.31 1.44
CA LYS A 162 -18.74 -13.69 0.42
C LYS A 162 -19.98 -14.34 1.04
N ASP A 163 -19.76 -15.26 1.97
CA ASP A 163 -20.80 -16.08 2.61
C ASP A 163 -21.76 -15.24 3.46
N CYS A 164 -21.33 -14.05 3.91
CA CYS A 164 -22.17 -13.09 4.64
C CYS A 164 -22.64 -11.91 3.77
N GLY A 165 -22.51 -11.98 2.44
CA GLY A 165 -22.93 -10.90 1.54
C GLY A 165 -22.12 -9.61 1.67
N GLY A 166 -20.85 -9.71 2.09
CA GLY A 166 -19.98 -8.58 2.38
C GLY A 166 -19.99 -7.50 1.30
N SER A 167 -20.14 -6.23 1.71
CA SER A 167 -20.31 -5.09 0.81
C SER A 167 -19.16 -4.87 -0.18
N SER A 168 -17.97 -5.39 0.10
CA SER A 168 -16.79 -5.28 -0.75
C SER A 168 -16.67 -6.41 -1.78
N ILE A 169 -17.40 -7.51 -1.67
CA ILE A 169 -17.32 -8.67 -2.57
C ILE A 169 -18.64 -8.88 -3.32
N CYS A 170 -18.58 -9.13 -4.63
CA CYS A 170 -19.78 -9.47 -5.40
C CYS A 170 -20.08 -10.98 -5.38
N GLU A 171 -21.22 -11.36 -5.92
CA GLU A 171 -21.63 -12.76 -6.14
C GLU A 171 -20.56 -13.61 -6.87
N HIS A 172 -19.77 -12.98 -7.75
CA HIS A 172 -18.65 -13.60 -8.46
C HIS A 172 -17.41 -13.87 -7.57
N GLY A 173 -17.45 -13.55 -6.27
CA GLY A 173 -16.33 -13.73 -5.35
C GLY A 173 -15.15 -12.76 -5.57
N ARG A 174 -15.35 -11.71 -6.38
CA ARG A 174 -14.34 -10.67 -6.67
C ARG A 174 -14.65 -9.40 -5.87
N VAL A 175 -13.65 -8.55 -5.66
CA VAL A 175 -13.86 -7.22 -5.10
C VAL A 175 -14.81 -6.44 -6.01
N ARG A 176 -15.95 -5.94 -5.48
CA ARG A 176 -17.03 -5.30 -6.25
C ARG A 176 -16.51 -4.19 -7.15
N SER A 177 -15.63 -3.32 -6.62
CA SER A 177 -15.04 -2.23 -7.39
C SER A 177 -14.25 -2.73 -8.61
N GLY A 178 -13.70 -3.94 -8.55
CA GLY A 178 -12.92 -4.59 -9.62
C GLY A 178 -13.69 -5.62 -10.44
N CYS A 179 -15.01 -5.77 -10.26
CA CYS A 179 -15.76 -6.76 -11.02
C CYS A 179 -16.44 -6.13 -12.25
N LYS A 180 -16.02 -6.53 -13.45
CA LYS A 180 -16.64 -6.09 -14.70
C LYS A 180 -18.13 -6.50 -14.77
N GLY A 181 -18.45 -7.74 -14.40
CA GLY A 181 -19.82 -8.26 -14.42
C GLY A 181 -20.79 -7.54 -13.48
N CYS A 182 -20.29 -6.82 -12.47
CA CYS A 182 -21.10 -6.03 -11.54
C CYS A 182 -20.99 -4.52 -11.77
N GLY A 183 -20.44 -4.08 -12.91
CA GLY A 183 -20.26 -2.64 -13.21
C GLY A 183 -19.25 -1.93 -12.31
N GLY A 184 -18.31 -2.66 -11.72
CA GLY A 184 -17.33 -2.17 -10.75
C GLY A 184 -16.63 -0.88 -11.19
N SER A 185 -16.60 0.12 -10.29
CA SER A 185 -16.13 1.48 -10.59
C SER A 185 -14.67 1.57 -11.03
N SER A 186 -13.85 0.55 -10.78
CA SER A 186 -12.43 0.54 -11.15
C SER A 186 -12.15 -0.04 -12.53
N ILE A 187 -13.08 -0.77 -13.15
CA ILE A 187 -12.92 -1.38 -14.47
C ILE A 187 -13.91 -0.77 -15.47
N CYS A 188 -13.45 -0.43 -16.67
CA CYS A 188 -14.30 0.06 -17.75
C CYS A 188 -14.93 -1.09 -18.55
N GLU A 189 -15.86 -0.77 -19.43
CA GLU A 189 -16.44 -1.72 -20.40
C GLU A 189 -15.37 -2.46 -21.23
N HIS A 190 -14.25 -1.81 -21.54
CA HIS A 190 -13.09 -2.40 -22.23
C HIS A 190 -12.29 -3.41 -21.39
N GLY A 191 -12.70 -3.71 -20.15
CA GLY A 191 -12.02 -4.66 -19.27
C GLY A 191 -10.69 -4.17 -18.68
N ARG A 192 -10.33 -2.91 -18.93
CA ARG A 192 -9.12 -2.26 -18.39
C ARG A 192 -9.46 -1.45 -17.13
N ARG A 193 -8.46 -1.15 -16.29
CA ARG A 193 -8.65 -0.18 -15.20
C ARG A 193 -9.11 1.16 -15.77
N ARG A 194 -10.23 1.72 -15.27
CA ARG A 194 -10.81 2.99 -15.77
C ARG A 194 -9.78 4.12 -15.79
N SER A 195 -8.98 4.24 -14.72
CA SER A 195 -7.92 5.24 -14.65
C SER A 195 -6.89 5.13 -15.77
N GLY A 196 -6.63 3.92 -16.28
CA GLY A 196 -5.66 3.63 -17.33
C GLY A 196 -6.26 3.45 -18.73
N CYS A 197 -7.56 3.67 -18.91
CA CYS A 197 -8.23 3.43 -20.19
C CYS A 197 -8.30 4.72 -21.02
N LYS A 198 -7.62 4.75 -22.18
CA LYS A 198 -7.70 5.89 -23.12
C LYS A 198 -9.13 6.11 -23.62
N GLY A 199 -9.82 5.04 -24.04
CA GLY A 199 -11.18 5.10 -24.55
C GLY A 199 -12.23 5.58 -23.55
N CYS A 200 -11.91 5.59 -22.25
CA CYS A 200 -12.81 6.11 -21.21
C CYS A 200 -12.30 7.43 -20.57
N GLY A 201 -11.33 8.10 -21.19
CA GLY A 201 -10.77 9.34 -20.65
C GLY A 201 -10.04 9.18 -19.31
N GLY A 202 -9.50 7.99 -19.04
CA GLY A 202 -8.92 7.62 -17.76
C GLY A 202 -7.90 8.63 -17.23
N SER A 203 -7.99 8.99 -15.94
CA SER A 203 -7.19 10.05 -15.30
C SER A 203 -5.66 9.87 -15.39
N SER A 204 -5.17 8.66 -15.66
CA SER A 204 -3.73 8.39 -15.79
C SER A 204 -3.18 8.44 -17.21
N ILE A 205 -4.02 8.49 -18.25
CA ILE A 205 -3.59 8.52 -19.67
C ILE A 205 -3.98 9.84 -20.31
N CYS A 206 -3.05 10.52 -21.00
CA CYS A 206 -3.37 11.74 -21.76
C CYS A 206 -3.99 11.41 -23.13
N GLU A 207 -4.46 12.45 -23.82
CA GLU A 207 -4.94 12.36 -25.21
C GLU A 207 -3.91 11.72 -26.16
N HIS A 208 -2.62 11.93 -25.91
CA HIS A 208 -1.52 11.29 -26.65
C HIS A 208 -1.33 9.79 -26.37
N GLY A 209 -2.20 9.17 -25.55
CA GLY A 209 -2.12 7.75 -25.20
C GLY A 209 -0.95 7.37 -24.28
N ARG A 210 -0.20 8.36 -23.78
CA ARG A 210 0.91 8.19 -22.83
C ARG A 210 0.41 8.33 -21.40
N VAL A 211 1.14 7.78 -20.43
CA VAL A 211 0.87 8.03 -19.01
C VAL A 211 1.02 9.53 -18.76
N ARG A 212 -0.02 10.21 -18.26
CA ARG A 212 -0.07 11.68 -18.07
C ARG A 212 1.16 12.20 -17.33
N SER A 213 1.57 11.55 -16.25
CA SER A 213 2.75 11.96 -15.48
C SER A 213 4.07 11.87 -16.25
N ARG A 214 4.12 11.06 -17.32
CA ARG A 214 5.30 10.87 -18.18
C ARG A 214 5.17 11.56 -19.55
N CYS A 215 4.09 12.25 -19.82
CA CYS A 215 3.88 12.90 -21.11
C CYS A 215 4.52 14.30 -21.09
N LYS A 216 5.53 14.53 -21.95
CA LYS A 216 6.18 15.84 -22.09
C LYS A 216 5.19 16.90 -22.57
N GLU A 217 4.41 16.59 -23.61
CA GLU A 217 3.44 17.50 -24.23
C GLU A 217 2.33 17.93 -23.26
N CYS A 218 1.96 17.10 -22.27
CA CYS A 218 0.98 17.45 -21.24
C CYS A 218 1.61 18.04 -19.97
N GLY A 219 2.90 18.40 -19.97
CA GLY A 219 3.58 18.92 -18.78
C GLY A 219 3.69 17.91 -17.62
N GLY A 220 3.77 16.62 -17.93
CA GLY A 220 3.74 15.54 -16.95
C GLY A 220 4.74 15.73 -15.80
N SER A 221 4.28 15.51 -14.57
CA SER A 221 5.07 15.77 -13.35
C SER A 221 6.42 15.03 -13.28
N SER A 222 6.57 13.91 -13.97
CA SER A 222 7.77 13.07 -13.95
C SER A 222 8.80 13.44 -15.02
N ILE A 223 8.45 14.25 -16.03
CA ILE A 223 9.34 14.65 -17.13
C ILE A 223 9.52 16.17 -17.08
N CYS A 224 10.76 16.64 -17.24
CA CYS A 224 11.03 18.07 -17.37
C CYS A 224 10.91 18.55 -18.83
N GLU A 225 11.00 19.86 -19.03
CA GLU A 225 11.01 20.48 -20.37
C GLU A 225 12.12 19.93 -21.29
N HIS A 226 13.23 19.46 -20.72
CA HIS A 226 14.31 18.79 -21.43
C HIS A 226 13.98 17.36 -21.89
N GLY A 227 12.77 16.85 -21.67
CA GLY A 227 12.37 15.48 -22.01
C GLY A 227 13.00 14.39 -21.13
N ARG A 228 13.74 14.78 -20.08
CA ARG A 228 14.39 13.86 -19.13
C ARG A 228 13.49 13.61 -17.92
N VAL A 229 13.70 12.48 -17.24
CA VAL A 229 13.06 12.25 -15.94
C VAL A 229 13.46 13.37 -14.99
N ARG A 230 12.48 14.11 -14.46
CA ARG A 230 12.69 15.36 -13.71
C ARG A 230 13.61 15.16 -12.50
N SER A 231 13.49 14.04 -11.79
CA SER A 231 14.39 13.69 -10.67
C SER A 231 15.83 13.43 -11.10
N ARG A 232 16.08 13.08 -12.36
CA ARG A 232 17.41 12.81 -12.94
C ARG A 232 17.94 13.95 -13.80
N CYS A 233 17.23 15.07 -13.91
CA CYS A 233 17.65 16.18 -14.75
C CYS A 233 18.51 17.16 -13.94
N LYS A 234 19.81 17.23 -14.26
CA LYS A 234 20.73 18.22 -13.68
C LYS A 234 20.23 19.66 -13.88
N GLY A 235 19.83 20.00 -15.11
CA GLY A 235 19.34 21.35 -15.46
C GLY A 235 18.03 21.76 -14.77
N CYS A 236 17.32 20.83 -14.12
CA CYS A 236 16.11 21.15 -13.35
C CYS A 236 16.29 20.94 -11.84
N GLY A 237 17.55 20.80 -11.37
CA GLY A 237 17.84 20.54 -9.95
C GLY A 237 17.31 19.21 -9.42
N GLY A 238 17.11 18.22 -10.31
CA GLY A 238 16.48 16.94 -9.98
C GLY A 238 17.07 16.26 -8.74
N SER A 239 16.20 15.78 -7.84
CA SER A 239 16.59 15.27 -6.51
C SER A 239 17.61 14.12 -6.52
N SER A 240 17.73 13.41 -7.63
CA SER A 240 18.64 12.25 -7.77
C SER A 240 20.03 12.64 -8.28
N ILE A 241 20.22 13.82 -8.88
CA ILE A 241 21.50 14.24 -9.49
C ILE A 241 22.01 15.52 -8.80
N CYS A 242 23.27 15.53 -8.37
CA CYS A 242 23.91 16.73 -7.81
C CYS A 242 24.34 17.71 -8.91
N GLU A 243 24.77 18.90 -8.50
CA GLU A 243 25.38 19.88 -9.39
C GLU A 243 26.61 19.33 -10.15
N HIS A 244 27.34 18.36 -9.57
CA HIS A 244 28.44 17.65 -10.23
C HIS A 244 28.00 16.66 -11.32
N GLY A 245 26.69 16.52 -11.58
CA GLY A 245 26.16 15.58 -12.59
C GLY A 245 26.19 14.10 -12.17
N ARG A 246 26.59 13.81 -10.93
CA ARG A 246 26.62 12.47 -10.34
C ARG A 246 25.32 12.18 -9.58
N VAL A 247 25.01 10.89 -9.37
CA VAL A 247 23.88 10.52 -8.51
C VAL A 247 24.16 10.98 -7.08
N ARG A 248 23.25 11.77 -6.49
CA ARG A 248 23.48 12.45 -5.19
C ARG A 248 23.89 11.48 -4.08
N SER A 249 23.27 10.29 -4.03
CA SER A 249 23.59 9.30 -3.00
C SER A 249 25.03 8.79 -3.06
N VAL A 250 25.68 8.82 -4.24
CA VAL A 250 27.06 8.34 -4.43
C VAL A 250 28.07 9.48 -4.64
N CYS A 251 27.62 10.74 -4.62
CA CYS A 251 28.51 11.88 -4.81
C CYS A 251 29.26 12.19 -3.52
N LYS A 252 30.58 11.93 -3.52
CA LYS A 252 31.47 12.24 -2.39
C LYS A 252 31.43 13.72 -2.01
N GLU A 253 31.57 14.61 -3.01
CA GLU A 253 31.56 16.08 -2.82
C GLU A 253 30.25 16.63 -2.25
N CYS A 254 29.14 15.90 -2.40
CA CYS A 254 27.84 16.32 -1.85
C CYS A 254 27.48 15.59 -0.54
N GLY A 255 28.42 14.84 0.05
CA GLY A 255 28.16 14.06 1.26
C GLY A 255 27.09 12.97 1.05
N GLY A 256 27.03 12.39 -0.16
CA GLY A 256 26.03 11.39 -0.54
C GLY A 256 25.87 10.27 0.49
N SER A 257 24.62 9.87 0.76
CA SER A 257 24.28 8.91 1.82
C SER A 257 24.95 7.53 1.68
N SER A 258 25.40 7.16 0.48
CA SER A 258 26.01 5.86 0.18
C SER A 258 27.53 5.87 0.30
N ILE A 259 28.21 7.03 0.26
CA ILE A 259 29.68 7.14 0.27
C ILE A 259 30.12 7.98 1.48
N CYS A 260 31.13 7.53 2.22
CA CYS A 260 31.71 8.33 3.30
C CYS A 260 32.75 9.32 2.78
N GLU A 261 33.21 10.23 3.65
CA GLU A 261 34.32 11.15 3.36
C GLU A 261 35.62 10.44 2.93
N HIS A 262 35.80 9.17 3.32
CA HIS A 262 36.91 8.33 2.88
C HIS A 262 36.76 7.76 1.45
N GLY A 263 35.68 8.12 0.73
CA GLY A 263 35.42 7.64 -0.65
C GLY A 263 34.98 6.17 -0.74
N ARG A 264 34.71 5.52 0.39
CA ARG A 264 34.24 4.12 0.46
C ARG A 264 32.72 4.08 0.62
N VAL A 265 32.09 2.96 0.26
CA VAL A 265 30.68 2.71 0.58
C VAL A 265 30.51 2.81 2.10
N ARG A 266 29.60 3.66 2.61
CA ARG A 266 29.46 3.93 4.05
C ARG A 266 29.27 2.67 4.87
N SER A 267 28.45 1.73 4.38
CA SER A 267 28.23 0.44 5.06
C SER A 267 29.49 -0.42 5.12
N GLN A 268 30.45 -0.21 4.23
CA GLN A 268 31.72 -0.93 4.15
C GLN A 268 32.92 -0.09 4.64
N CYS A 269 32.69 1.05 5.28
CA CYS A 269 33.78 1.85 5.80
C CYS A 269 34.03 1.53 7.26
N LYS A 270 35.18 0.91 7.57
CA LYS A 270 35.62 0.64 8.95
C LYS A 270 35.70 1.93 9.78
N GLN A 271 36.32 2.98 9.22
CA GLN A 271 36.53 4.27 9.89
C GLN A 271 35.21 5.00 10.20
N CYS A 272 34.13 4.72 9.46
CA CYS A 272 32.81 5.30 9.72
C CYS A 272 31.86 4.34 10.48
N GLY A 273 32.37 3.22 11.02
CA GLY A 273 31.53 2.24 11.74
C GLY A 273 30.50 1.54 10.85
N GLY A 274 30.75 1.43 9.54
CA GLY A 274 29.81 0.93 8.54
C GLY A 274 29.13 -0.38 8.93
N SER A 275 27.82 -0.51 8.69
CA SER A 275 26.98 -1.63 9.13
C SER A 275 27.49 -3.02 8.69
N SER A 276 28.22 -3.11 7.58
CA SER A 276 28.73 -4.35 7.00
C SER A 276 30.11 -4.79 7.51
N ILE A 277 30.87 -3.93 8.19
CA ILE A 277 32.23 -4.26 8.67
C ILE A 277 32.30 -4.11 10.20
N CYS A 278 32.90 -5.10 10.88
CA CYS A 278 33.13 -5.03 12.33
C CYS A 278 34.40 -4.24 12.69
N GLU A 279 34.61 -3.98 13.98
CA GLU A 279 35.84 -3.37 14.50
C GLU A 279 37.12 -4.14 14.12
N HIS A 280 37.02 -5.45 13.89
CA HIS A 280 38.12 -6.29 13.37
C HIS A 280 38.41 -6.08 11.88
N GLY A 281 37.70 -5.20 11.17
CA GLY A 281 37.87 -4.97 9.74
C GLY A 281 37.35 -6.09 8.83
N ARG A 282 36.68 -7.10 9.39
CA ARG A 282 36.05 -8.21 8.66
C ARG A 282 34.58 -7.91 8.35
N VAL A 283 34.02 -8.54 7.33
CA VAL A 283 32.57 -8.46 7.07
C VAL A 283 31.82 -8.99 8.30
N ARG A 284 30.93 -8.17 8.90
CA ARG A 284 30.23 -8.49 10.17
C ARG A 284 29.55 -9.85 10.13
N SER A 285 28.93 -10.23 9.02
CA SER A 285 28.24 -11.51 8.89
C SER A 285 29.19 -12.72 8.99
N VAL A 286 30.47 -12.54 8.61
CA VAL A 286 31.48 -13.60 8.56
C VAL A 286 32.44 -13.53 9.77
N CYS A 287 32.40 -12.46 10.57
CA CYS A 287 33.29 -12.28 11.70
C CYS A 287 32.84 -13.12 12.90
N GLN A 288 33.58 -14.21 13.18
CA GLN A 288 33.37 -15.06 14.36
C GLN A 288 33.43 -14.27 15.67
N GLY A 289 34.44 -13.40 15.84
CA GLY A 289 34.61 -12.57 17.05
C GLY A 289 33.55 -11.50 17.27
N CYS A 290 32.62 -11.30 16.33
CA CYS A 290 31.48 -10.38 16.49
C CYS A 290 30.13 -11.12 16.45
N GLY A 291 30.13 -12.45 16.58
CA GLY A 291 28.92 -13.25 16.52
C GLY A 291 28.24 -13.29 15.13
N GLY A 292 28.98 -12.99 14.06
CA GLY A 292 28.47 -12.91 12.69
C GLY A 292 27.67 -14.15 12.27
N GLY A 293 26.45 -13.93 11.78
CA GLY A 293 25.46 -14.98 11.51
C GLY A 293 25.86 -16.07 10.50
N SER A 294 26.93 -15.88 9.74
CA SER A 294 27.37 -16.79 8.68
C SER A 294 28.31 -17.89 9.15
N ILE A 295 29.08 -17.68 10.24
CA ILE A 295 30.07 -18.64 10.76
C ILE A 295 29.72 -18.99 12.21
N CYS A 296 29.75 -20.28 12.56
CA CYS A 296 29.54 -20.74 13.94
C CYS A 296 30.83 -20.66 14.76
N GLU A 297 30.72 -20.89 16.07
CA GLU A 297 31.88 -21.03 16.97
C GLU A 297 32.87 -22.12 16.54
N HIS A 298 32.41 -23.13 15.78
CA HIS A 298 33.26 -24.18 15.19
C HIS A 298 34.02 -23.76 13.92
N GLY A 299 34.04 -22.47 13.56
CA GLY A 299 34.73 -21.96 12.36
C GLY A 299 34.12 -22.38 11.02
N ARG A 300 32.99 -23.11 11.03
CA ARG A 300 32.26 -23.58 9.83
C ARG A 300 31.14 -22.62 9.48
N ARG A 301 30.70 -22.62 8.21
CA ARG A 301 29.47 -21.88 7.83
C ARG A 301 28.29 -22.42 8.65
N ARG A 302 27.54 -21.56 9.36
CA ARG A 302 26.42 -22.01 10.23
C ARG A 302 25.42 -22.87 9.48
N SER A 303 25.16 -22.55 8.21
CA SER A 303 24.23 -23.31 7.37
C SER A 303 24.63 -24.77 7.18
N VAL A 304 25.92 -25.12 7.27
CA VAL A 304 26.46 -26.49 7.08
C VAL A 304 27.04 -27.09 8.36
N CYS A 305 26.99 -26.38 9.48
CA CYS A 305 27.51 -26.90 10.74
C CYS A 305 26.47 -27.78 11.44
N GLN A 306 26.71 -29.10 11.45
CA GLN A 306 25.86 -30.08 12.14
C GLN A 306 25.71 -29.77 13.63
N GLY A 307 26.81 -29.43 14.32
CA GLY A 307 26.80 -29.10 15.76
C GLY A 307 26.11 -27.80 16.13
N CYS A 308 25.68 -26.97 15.17
CA CYS A 308 24.94 -25.74 15.42
C CYS A 308 23.51 -25.77 14.87
N GLY A 309 23.01 -26.96 14.50
CA GLY A 309 21.67 -27.10 13.91
C GLY A 309 21.54 -26.47 12.52
N GLY A 310 22.64 -26.31 11.78
CA GLY A 310 22.66 -25.71 10.45
C GLY A 310 21.66 -26.37 9.49
N GLY A 311 20.80 -25.57 8.86
CA GLY A 311 19.68 -26.05 8.05
C GLY A 311 20.06 -26.95 6.85
N SER A 312 21.32 -26.94 6.40
CA SER A 312 21.74 -27.61 5.16
C SER A 312 22.19 -29.06 5.37
N ILE A 313 22.58 -29.48 6.58
CA ILE A 313 23.06 -30.84 6.89
C ILE A 313 22.12 -31.48 7.92
N CYS A 314 21.70 -32.72 7.70
CA CYS A 314 20.87 -33.46 8.64
C CYS A 314 21.70 -34.14 9.73
N GLU A 315 21.03 -34.73 10.73
CA GLU A 315 21.68 -35.53 11.79
C GLU A 315 22.48 -36.72 11.23
N HIS A 316 22.13 -37.21 10.04
CA HIS A 316 22.86 -38.26 9.32
C HIS A 316 24.11 -37.76 8.56
N GLY A 317 24.58 -36.53 8.80
CA GLY A 317 25.77 -35.95 8.17
C GLY A 317 25.65 -35.67 6.65
N ARG A 318 24.46 -35.85 6.07
CA ARG A 318 24.17 -35.64 4.64
C ARG A 318 23.50 -34.29 4.41
N VAL A 319 23.61 -33.74 3.18
CA VAL A 319 22.84 -32.54 2.82
C VAL A 319 21.35 -32.83 2.99
N ARG A 320 20.64 -32.06 3.82
CA ARG A 320 19.23 -32.29 4.20
C ARG A 320 18.33 -32.51 2.98
N SER A 321 18.53 -31.74 1.91
CA SER A 321 17.76 -31.89 0.68
C SER A 321 17.94 -33.26 0.03
N GLY A 322 19.10 -33.90 0.19
CA GLY A 322 19.44 -35.21 -0.37
C GLY A 322 19.38 -36.38 0.62
N CYS A 323 18.96 -36.15 1.87
CA CYS A 323 18.84 -37.24 2.83
C CYS A 323 17.48 -37.93 2.67
N LYS A 324 17.50 -39.21 2.26
CA LYS A 324 16.30 -40.05 2.14
C LYS A 324 15.58 -40.21 3.49
N GLU A 325 16.33 -40.48 4.55
CA GLU A 325 15.82 -40.70 5.91
C GLU A 325 15.19 -39.45 6.54
N CYS A 326 15.62 -38.25 6.13
CA CYS A 326 15.02 -36.98 6.59
C CYS A 326 13.92 -36.44 5.66
N GLY A 327 13.48 -37.22 4.66
CA GLY A 327 12.47 -36.75 3.70
C GLY A 327 12.93 -35.60 2.80
N GLY A 328 14.24 -35.49 2.55
CA GLY A 328 14.82 -34.42 1.73
C GLY A 328 14.21 -34.33 0.34
N GLY A 329 13.81 -33.12 -0.08
CA GLY A 329 13.03 -32.90 -1.30
C GLY A 329 13.70 -33.33 -2.62
N SER A 330 15.01 -33.60 -2.65
CA SER A 330 15.73 -33.97 -3.87
C SER A 330 15.78 -35.46 -4.18
N ILE A 331 15.54 -36.34 -3.19
CA ILE A 331 15.49 -37.80 -3.38
C ILE A 331 14.11 -38.31 -2.95
N CYS A 332 13.52 -39.22 -3.74
CA CYS A 332 12.25 -39.86 -3.39
C CYS A 332 12.44 -41.12 -2.55
N GLU A 333 11.35 -41.68 -2.03
CA GLU A 333 11.35 -42.93 -1.24
C GLU A 333 11.97 -44.13 -2.01
N HIS A 334 11.94 -44.09 -3.35
CA HIS A 334 12.58 -45.05 -4.24
C HIS A 334 14.12 -44.87 -4.38
N GLY A 335 14.74 -43.95 -3.62
CA GLY A 335 16.19 -43.70 -3.67
C GLY A 335 16.69 -42.99 -4.94
N ARG A 336 15.78 -42.53 -5.81
CA ARG A 336 16.10 -41.81 -7.05
C ARG A 336 15.93 -40.31 -6.86
N GLN A 337 16.61 -39.50 -7.66
CA GLN A 337 16.34 -38.05 -7.69
C GLN A 337 14.85 -37.82 -8.00
N ARG A 338 14.14 -37.08 -7.15
CA ARG A 338 12.68 -36.90 -7.23
C ARG A 338 12.25 -36.29 -8.56
N SER A 339 13.06 -35.39 -9.12
CA SER A 339 12.84 -34.78 -10.43
C SER A 339 12.84 -35.81 -11.58
N VAL A 340 13.54 -36.93 -11.45
CA VAL A 340 13.67 -37.99 -12.47
C VAL A 340 13.03 -39.31 -12.03
N CYS A 341 12.22 -39.33 -10.97
CA CYS A 341 11.51 -40.54 -10.57
C CYS A 341 10.14 -40.61 -11.26
N LYS A 342 9.95 -41.61 -12.13
CA LYS A 342 8.66 -41.85 -12.80
C LYS A 342 7.54 -42.16 -11.79
N GLY A 343 7.82 -43.01 -10.79
CA GLY A 343 6.85 -43.42 -9.77
C GLY A 343 6.40 -42.28 -8.83
N CYS A 344 7.16 -41.18 -8.74
CA CYS A 344 6.80 -40.02 -7.92
C CYS A 344 6.34 -38.80 -8.74
N GLY A 345 6.07 -38.97 -10.04
CA GLY A 345 5.64 -37.87 -10.92
C GLY A 345 6.70 -36.79 -11.12
N GLY A 346 8.00 -37.15 -11.12
CA GLY A 346 9.11 -36.22 -11.22
C GLY A 346 9.01 -35.26 -12.42
N SER A 347 9.27 -33.98 -12.18
CA SER A 347 9.10 -32.89 -13.16
C SER A 347 9.92 -33.05 -14.45
N SER A 348 11.02 -33.81 -14.42
CA SER A 348 11.91 -34.03 -15.56
C SER A 348 11.48 -35.18 -16.46
N ILE A 349 10.57 -36.07 -16.04
CA ILE A 349 10.14 -37.25 -16.80
C ILE A 349 8.63 -37.19 -17.07
N CYS A 350 8.21 -37.51 -18.29
CA CYS A 350 6.79 -37.61 -18.64
C CYS A 350 6.24 -39.00 -18.33
N GLU A 351 4.92 -39.15 -18.39
CA GLU A 351 4.21 -40.43 -18.18
C GLU A 351 4.70 -41.53 -19.15
N HIS A 352 5.21 -41.15 -20.32
CA HIS A 352 5.86 -42.03 -21.29
C HIS A 352 7.27 -42.52 -20.90
N GLY A 353 7.75 -42.20 -19.69
CA GLY A 353 9.05 -42.65 -19.17
C GLY A 353 10.28 -41.99 -19.82
N ARG A 354 10.08 -40.96 -20.65
CA ARG A 354 11.16 -40.18 -21.28
C ARG A 354 11.34 -38.84 -20.57
N ARG A 355 12.52 -38.23 -20.67
CA ARG A 355 12.71 -36.86 -20.18
C ARG A 355 11.73 -35.92 -20.90
N ARG A 356 10.97 -35.09 -20.16
CA ARG A 356 9.92 -34.20 -20.72
C ARG A 356 10.46 -33.32 -21.85
N SER A 357 11.68 -32.81 -21.70
CA SER A 357 12.34 -31.96 -22.70
C SER A 357 12.61 -32.67 -24.02
N VAL A 358 12.71 -34.01 -24.05
CA VAL A 358 12.99 -34.82 -25.24
C VAL A 358 11.84 -35.79 -25.56
N CYS A 359 10.64 -35.58 -25.00
CA CYS A 359 9.49 -36.41 -25.32
C CYS A 359 8.70 -35.77 -26.47
N LYS A 360 8.79 -36.38 -27.67
CA LYS A 360 8.01 -35.94 -28.85
C LYS A 360 6.50 -35.93 -28.58
N LYS A 361 5.98 -36.96 -27.89
CA LYS A 361 4.55 -37.08 -27.52
C LYS A 361 4.07 -36.03 -26.49
N CYS A 362 4.99 -35.38 -25.77
CA CYS A 362 4.66 -34.33 -24.79
C CYS A 362 5.07 -32.93 -25.26
N GLY A 363 5.46 -32.75 -26.52
CA GLY A 363 5.90 -31.44 -27.04
C GLY A 363 7.19 -30.93 -26.37
N GLY A 364 8.12 -31.84 -26.03
CA GLY A 364 9.35 -31.50 -25.33
C GLY A 364 10.18 -30.42 -26.02
N SER A 365 10.62 -29.42 -25.25
CA SER A 365 11.30 -28.20 -25.74
C SER A 365 12.59 -28.45 -26.55
N SER A 366 13.23 -29.60 -26.37
CA SER A 366 14.49 -29.97 -27.04
C SER A 366 14.28 -30.64 -28.39
N ILE A 367 13.06 -31.06 -28.75
CA ILE A 367 12.75 -31.76 -30.00
C ILE A 367 11.79 -30.92 -30.85
N CYS A 368 12.09 -30.75 -32.13
CA CYS A 368 11.20 -30.08 -33.07
C CYS A 368 10.11 -31.04 -33.58
N GLU A 369 9.12 -30.51 -34.31
CA GLU A 369 8.00 -31.30 -34.84
C GLU A 369 8.48 -32.42 -35.79
N HIS A 370 9.64 -32.23 -36.43
CA HIS A 370 10.32 -33.23 -37.26
C HIS A 370 11.01 -34.36 -36.46
N GLY A 371 10.90 -34.38 -35.12
CA GLY A 371 11.42 -35.44 -34.26
C GLY A 371 12.94 -35.41 -34.04
N ARG A 372 13.64 -34.36 -34.50
CA ARG A 372 15.09 -34.16 -34.29
C ARG A 372 15.34 -33.16 -33.17
N GLN A 373 16.53 -33.15 -32.58
CA GLN A 373 16.89 -32.12 -31.60
C GLN A 373 16.84 -30.73 -32.27
N ARG A 374 16.12 -29.79 -31.66
CA ARG A 374 15.88 -28.46 -32.24
C ARG A 374 17.18 -27.69 -32.50
N SER A 375 18.22 -27.95 -31.70
CA SER A 375 19.58 -27.36 -31.85
C SER A 375 20.37 -27.84 -33.06
N VAL A 376 19.97 -28.96 -33.69
CA VAL A 376 20.68 -29.59 -34.83
C VAL A 376 19.74 -29.86 -36.01
N CYS A 377 18.46 -29.50 -35.90
CA CYS A 377 17.51 -29.65 -36.99
C CYS A 377 17.74 -28.55 -38.04
N LYS A 378 18.34 -28.93 -39.17
CA LYS A 378 18.58 -28.04 -40.31
C LYS A 378 17.28 -27.41 -40.82
N GLU A 379 16.18 -28.16 -40.83
CA GLU A 379 14.83 -27.72 -41.24
C GLU A 379 14.20 -26.72 -40.25
N CYS A 380 14.67 -26.65 -38.99
CA CYS A 380 14.20 -25.68 -37.99
C CYS A 380 15.22 -24.56 -37.71
N GLY A 381 16.27 -24.43 -38.55
CA GLY A 381 17.28 -23.38 -38.42
C GLY A 381 18.26 -23.57 -37.26
N GLY A 382 18.45 -24.79 -36.76
CA GLY A 382 19.36 -25.12 -35.66
C GLY A 382 20.84 -25.04 -36.07
N GLY A 383 21.35 -23.82 -36.25
CA GLY A 383 22.75 -23.50 -36.42
C GLY A 383 23.31 -22.84 -35.15
N SER A 384 24.45 -23.32 -34.69
CA SER A 384 25.20 -22.81 -33.54
C SER A 384 25.47 -21.30 -33.62
N SER A 385 24.70 -20.48 -32.89
CA SER A 385 25.11 -19.10 -32.57
C SER A 385 26.23 -19.12 -31.53
N ARG A 386 27.45 -19.44 -31.98
CA ARG A 386 28.68 -19.24 -31.21
C ARG A 386 29.63 -18.33 -32.00
N MET A 387 29.17 -17.13 -32.36
CA MET A 387 30.10 -16.03 -32.65
C MET A 387 30.51 -15.38 -31.33
N ARG A 388 31.68 -15.81 -30.84
CA ARG A 388 32.52 -14.97 -30.00
C ARG A 388 32.85 -13.71 -30.82
N ARG A 389 32.50 -12.53 -30.32
CA ARG A 389 33.16 -11.28 -30.73
C ARG A 389 34.61 -11.37 -30.26
N ALA A 390 35.51 -11.79 -31.15
CA ALA A 390 36.92 -11.45 -31.04
C ALA A 390 37.07 -10.03 -31.60
N GLY A 391 37.61 -9.13 -30.78
CA GLY A 391 37.93 -7.77 -31.20
C GLY A 391 38.98 -7.81 -32.32
N VAL A 392 38.67 -7.11 -33.41
CA VAL A 392 39.58 -6.86 -34.52
C VAL A 392 40.69 -5.95 -34.02
N VAL A 393 41.94 -6.44 -34.02
CA VAL A 393 43.14 -5.60 -34.06
C VAL A 393 43.27 -5.15 -35.51
N GLY A 394 43.02 -3.87 -35.76
CA GLY A 394 43.21 -3.26 -37.08
C GLY A 394 44.66 -2.83 -37.26
N THR A 395 45.40 -3.54 -38.10
CA THR A 395 46.57 -3.00 -38.79
C THR A 395 46.22 -2.89 -40.27
N HIS A 396 46.05 -1.67 -40.75
CA HIS A 396 46.22 -1.36 -42.17
C HIS A 396 47.17 -0.17 -42.28
N ARG A 397 48.37 -0.47 -42.77
CA ARG A 397 49.18 0.44 -43.57
C ARG A 397 48.53 0.55 -44.94
N GLY A 398 48.52 1.77 -45.46
CA GLY A 398 48.11 2.20 -46.79
C GLY A 398 48.38 3.69 -46.85
#